data_AF-A0AA35G6Q8-F1
#
_entry.id   AF-A0AA35G6Q8-F1
#
_cell.length_a   1.000
_cell.length_b   1.000
_cell.length_c   1.000
_cell.angle_alpha   90.00
_cell.angle_beta   90.00
_cell.angle_gamma   90.00
#
_symmetry.space_group_name_H-M   'P 1'
#
loop_
_entity.id
_entity.type
_entity.pdbx_description
1 polymer ?
#
loop_
_entity_poly.entity_id
_entity_poly.type
_entity_poly.pdbx_seq_one_letter_code
_entity_poly.pdbx_strand_id
1 'polypeptide(L)'
;MLVLSRRVDESILIGEGIEVRILQVRGAGASAVVRVGITAPPDVKVLRSEVVDAVRAENAVAARTSGAVGPDLHGVLLALLGAREGTPATRVESRLRHERPDQPDREPPTSPEPQPFREK
;
A
#
# COMPACT_ATOMS: atom_id res chain seq x y z
N MET A 1 -4.26 -29.17 12.10
CA MET A 1 -2.83 -29.05 12.46
C MET A 1 -2.12 -30.29 11.95
N LEU A 2 -1.04 -30.12 11.18
CA LEU A 2 -0.16 -31.22 10.78
C LEU A 2 1.11 -31.16 11.64
N VAL A 3 1.57 -32.29 12.15
CA VAL A 3 2.76 -32.38 13.02
C VAL A 3 3.79 -33.25 12.32
N LEU A 4 5.00 -32.70 12.12
CA LEU A 4 6.11 -33.38 11.47
C LEU A 4 7.34 -33.31 12.38
N SER A 5 7.97 -34.47 12.64
CA SER A 5 9.25 -34.54 13.34
C SER A 5 10.39 -34.44 12.31
N ARG A 6 11.20 -33.39 12.43
CA ARG A 6 12.39 -33.15 11.60
C ARG A 6 13.65 -33.00 12.46
N ARG A 7 14.78 -33.45 11.92
CA ARG A 7 16.13 -33.28 12.46
C ARG A 7 16.75 -32.00 11.90
N VAL A 8 17.94 -31.66 12.41
CA VAL A 8 18.78 -30.59 11.85
C VAL A 8 19.09 -30.90 10.37
N ASP A 9 19.13 -29.86 9.55
CA ASP A 9 19.32 -29.87 8.09
C ASP A 9 18.22 -30.51 7.24
N GLU A 10 17.16 -31.05 7.83
CA GLU A 10 15.95 -31.42 7.07
C GLU A 10 15.09 -30.18 6.78
N SER A 11 14.43 -30.18 5.63
CA SER A 11 13.47 -29.15 5.22
C SER A 11 12.06 -29.69 4.93
N ILE A 12 11.09 -28.78 4.93
CA ILE A 12 9.67 -29.01 4.65
C ILE A 12 9.27 -28.02 3.55
N LEU A 13 8.77 -28.53 2.42
CA LEU A 13 8.17 -27.72 1.36
C LEU A 13 6.67 -27.52 1.62
N ILE A 14 6.20 -26.29 1.40
CA ILE A 14 4.79 -25.90 1.52
C ILE A 14 4.37 -25.24 0.20
N GLY A 15 3.51 -25.93 -0.56
CA GLY A 15 3.18 -25.53 -1.94
C GLY A 15 4.41 -25.59 -2.84
N GLU A 16 4.54 -24.63 -3.76
CA GLU A 16 5.59 -24.61 -4.80
C GLU A 16 6.69 -23.56 -4.58
N GLY A 17 6.62 -22.77 -3.49
CA GLY A 17 7.55 -21.65 -3.27
C GLY A 17 8.07 -21.45 -1.84
N ILE A 18 7.51 -22.14 -0.83
CA ILE A 18 7.90 -21.95 0.57
C ILE A 18 8.70 -23.17 1.05
N GLU A 19 9.94 -22.96 1.48
CA GLU A 19 10.78 -23.98 2.12
C GLU A 19 11.08 -23.58 3.57
N VAL A 20 10.83 -24.50 4.50
CA VAL A 20 11.12 -24.33 5.93
C VAL A 20 12.22 -25.31 6.32
N ARG A 21 13.42 -24.81 6.64
CA ARG A 21 14.60 -25.62 6.99
C ARG A 21 14.96 -25.52 8.47
N ILE A 22 15.25 -26.65 9.11
CA ILE A 22 15.75 -26.67 10.49
C ILE A 22 17.27 -26.43 10.48
N LEU A 23 17.72 -25.26 10.93
CA LEU A 23 19.14 -24.89 10.92
C LEU A 23 19.90 -25.37 12.16
N GLN A 24 19.26 -25.34 13.33
CA GLN A 24 19.85 -25.82 14.58
C GLN A 24 18.76 -26.08 15.61
N VAL A 25 18.89 -27.12 16.41
CA VAL A 25 18.12 -27.30 17.66
C VAL A 25 19.08 -27.12 18.84
N ARG A 26 18.70 -26.30 19.83
CA ARG A 26 19.44 -26.14 21.10
C ARG A 26 18.54 -26.51 22.27
N GLY A 27 19.02 -27.36 23.16
CA GLY A 27 18.23 -27.92 24.27
C GLY A 27 17.49 -29.20 23.88
N ALA A 28 16.82 -29.81 24.86
CA ALA A 28 16.06 -31.04 24.71
C ALA A 28 14.68 -30.90 25.40
N GLY A 29 13.67 -31.59 24.87
CA GLY A 29 12.31 -31.53 25.43
C GLY A 29 11.59 -30.19 25.19
N ALA A 30 10.74 -29.81 26.13
CA ALA A 30 9.79 -28.69 25.97
C ALA A 30 10.41 -27.28 25.90
N SER A 31 11.70 -27.12 26.22
CA SER A 31 12.42 -25.83 26.17
C SER A 31 13.46 -25.78 25.04
N ALA A 32 13.24 -26.55 23.97
CA ALA A 32 14.12 -26.58 22.81
C ALA A 32 13.98 -25.30 21.96
N VAL A 33 15.06 -24.54 21.85
CA VAL A 33 15.14 -23.36 20.96
C VAL A 33 15.57 -23.84 19.58
N VAL A 34 14.65 -23.76 18.61
CA VAL A 34 14.89 -24.16 17.22
C VAL A 34 15.19 -22.92 16.37
N ARG A 35 16.31 -22.95 15.64
CA ARG A 35 16.59 -22.01 14.55
C ARG A 35 15.97 -22.55 13.28
N VAL A 36 15.01 -21.80 12.74
CA VAL A 36 14.31 -22.14 11.50
C VAL A 36 14.68 -21.12 10.43
N GLY A 37 15.15 -21.60 9.28
CA GLY A 37 15.23 -20.81 8.06
C GLY A 37 13.91 -20.92 7.31
N ILE A 38 13.38 -19.81 6.81
CA ILE A 38 12.17 -19.77 5.98
C ILE A 38 12.56 -19.08 4.66
N THR A 39 12.55 -19.84 3.58
CA THR A 39 12.64 -19.32 2.22
C THR A 39 11.22 -19.19 1.69
N ALA A 40 10.86 -18.03 1.16
CA ALA A 40 9.55 -17.74 0.60
C ALA A 40 9.69 -16.74 -0.57
N PRO A 41 8.77 -16.75 -1.54
CA PRO A 41 8.80 -15.80 -2.66
C PRO A 41 8.41 -14.38 -2.18
N PRO A 42 8.76 -13.32 -2.91
CA PRO A 42 8.63 -11.93 -2.44
C PRO A 42 7.18 -11.46 -2.20
N ASP A 43 6.21 -12.14 -2.81
CA ASP A 43 4.77 -11.98 -2.60
C ASP A 43 4.27 -12.50 -1.23
N VAL A 44 5.01 -13.41 -0.58
CA VAL A 44 4.64 -13.99 0.73
C VAL A 44 5.37 -13.27 1.86
N LYS A 45 4.60 -12.56 2.70
CA LYS A 45 5.13 -11.88 3.90
C LYS A 45 5.39 -12.86 5.04
N VAL A 46 6.67 -13.10 5.36
CA VAL A 46 7.09 -13.85 6.55
C VAL A 46 7.14 -12.92 7.76
N LEU A 47 6.27 -13.14 8.75
CA LEU A 47 6.17 -12.32 9.96
C LEU A 47 6.17 -13.21 11.21
N ARG A 48 6.66 -12.66 12.33
CA ARG A 48 6.57 -13.29 13.66
C ARG A 48 5.15 -13.12 14.22
N SER A 49 4.51 -14.21 14.66
CA SER A 49 3.08 -14.19 15.06
C SER A 49 2.82 -13.15 16.15
N GLU A 50 3.66 -13.13 17.18
CA GLU A 50 3.55 -12.22 18.32
C GLU A 50 3.60 -10.73 17.92
N VAL A 51 4.27 -10.40 16.81
CA VAL A 51 4.29 -9.03 16.27
C VAL A 51 2.98 -8.73 15.52
N VAL A 52 2.45 -9.69 14.76
CA VAL A 52 1.16 -9.56 14.08
C VAL A 52 0.02 -9.39 15.08
N ASP A 53 0.03 -10.16 16.16
CA ASP A 53 -1.00 -10.14 17.19
C ASP A 53 -0.98 -8.82 17.99
N ALA A 54 0.21 -8.31 18.34
CA ALA A 54 0.37 -6.99 18.97
C ALA A 54 -0.14 -5.85 18.06
N VAL A 55 0.26 -5.84 16.77
CA VAL A 55 -0.18 -4.81 15.81
C VAL A 55 -1.69 -4.90 15.54
N ARG A 56 -2.27 -6.11 15.48
CA ARG A 56 -3.73 -6.29 15.35
C ARG A 56 -4.49 -5.77 16.55
N ALA A 57 -4.00 -6.02 17.77
CA ALA A 57 -4.61 -5.50 18.99
C ALA A 57 -4.60 -3.97 19.02
N GLU A 58 -3.45 -3.35 18.71
CA GLU A 58 -3.30 -1.89 18.68
C GLU A 58 -4.17 -1.26 17.58
N ASN A 59 -4.18 -1.81 16.36
CA ASN A 59 -5.05 -1.35 15.28
C ASN A 59 -6.54 -1.43 15.66
N ALA A 60 -6.95 -2.46 16.42
CA ALA A 60 -8.32 -2.57 16.91
C ALA A 60 -8.65 -1.55 18.01
N VAL A 61 -7.67 -1.07 18.78
CA VAL A 61 -7.85 0.08 19.70
C VAL A 61 -7.95 1.37 18.89
N ALA A 62 -7.00 1.63 17.98
CA ALA A 62 -6.96 2.83 17.14
C ALA A 62 -8.23 2.99 16.29
N ALA A 63 -8.76 1.91 15.69
CA ALA A 63 -10.00 1.93 14.92
C ALA A 63 -11.22 2.30 15.78
N ARG A 64 -11.27 1.88 17.05
CA ARG A 64 -12.33 2.27 17.99
C ARG A 64 -12.21 3.73 18.41
N THR A 65 -10.99 4.20 18.68
CA THR A 65 -10.73 5.62 19.00
C THR A 65 -11.00 6.55 17.82
N SER A 66 -10.70 6.12 16.59
CA SER A 66 -10.97 6.91 15.37
C SER A 66 -12.46 7.07 15.05
N GLY A 67 -13.34 6.22 15.61
CA GLY A 67 -14.80 6.40 15.54
C GLY A 67 -15.36 7.35 16.60
N ALA A 68 -14.56 7.74 17.60
CA ALA A 68 -14.96 8.65 18.67
C ALA A 68 -14.65 10.13 18.37
N VAL A 69 -14.10 10.44 17.19
CA VAL A 69 -13.83 11.82 16.79
C VAL A 69 -14.99 12.35 15.96
N GLY A 70 -15.67 13.37 16.50
CA GLY A 70 -16.85 13.97 15.88
C GLY A 70 -16.58 14.59 14.50
N PRO A 71 -17.66 14.83 13.71
CA PRO A 71 -17.56 15.18 12.29
C PRO A 71 -16.81 16.50 11.98
N ASP A 72 -16.49 17.32 12.98
CA ASP A 72 -15.82 18.63 12.79
C ASP A 72 -14.29 18.55 12.60
N LEU A 73 -13.68 17.35 12.65
CA LEU A 73 -12.24 17.17 12.40
C LEU A 73 -11.75 17.80 11.09
N HIS A 74 -12.58 17.79 10.05
CA HIS A 74 -12.21 18.36 8.76
C HIS A 74 -11.94 19.87 8.86
N GLY A 75 -12.76 20.60 9.64
CA GLY A 75 -12.57 22.02 9.91
C GLY A 75 -11.34 22.33 10.76
N VAL A 76 -11.06 21.51 11.78
CA VAL A 76 -9.86 21.65 12.62
C VAL A 76 -8.58 21.36 11.82
N LEU A 77 -8.61 20.34 10.95
CA LEU A 77 -7.49 20.00 10.07
C LEU A 77 -7.24 21.10 9.03
N LEU A 78 -8.29 21.66 8.42
CA LEU A 78 -8.20 22.83 7.55
C LEU A 78 -7.63 24.06 8.27
N ALA A 79 -8.04 24.33 9.51
CA ALA A 79 -7.52 25.45 10.29
C ALA A 79 -6.02 25.28 10.63
N LEU A 80 -5.57 24.07 10.95
CA LEU A 80 -4.17 23.77 11.23
C LEU A 80 -3.29 23.80 9.97
N LEU A 81 -3.81 23.38 8.82
CA LEU A 81 -3.10 23.43 7.54
C LEU A 81 -3.15 24.81 6.86
N GLY A 82 -4.16 25.64 7.18
CA GLY A 82 -4.39 26.96 6.57
C GLY A 82 -3.64 28.14 7.22
N ALA A 83 -2.95 27.93 8.34
CA ALA A 83 -2.29 29.00 9.11
C ALA A 83 -0.92 29.46 8.54
N ARG A 84 -0.79 29.56 7.21
CA ARG A 84 0.42 30.05 6.50
C ARG A 84 0.16 31.06 5.38
N GLU A 85 -0.97 31.79 5.42
CA GLU A 85 -1.14 33.00 4.59
C GLU A 85 -0.83 34.27 5.39
N GLY A 86 0.44 34.67 5.32
CA GLY A 86 0.87 35.98 5.76
C GLY A 86 0.61 37.05 4.69
N THR A 87 -0.24 38.01 5.04
CA THR A 87 -0.17 39.47 4.72
C THR A 87 -1.41 40.02 4.00
N PRO A 88 -2.16 40.94 4.63
CA PRO A 88 -3.25 41.67 3.97
C PRO A 88 -2.75 42.95 3.31
N ALA A 89 -3.10 43.19 2.04
CA ALA A 89 -3.01 44.53 1.44
C ALA A 89 -3.90 44.71 0.20
N THR A 90 -4.45 45.93 0.09
CA THR A 90 -4.85 46.58 -1.17
C THR A 90 -6.11 46.07 -1.89
N ARG A 91 -7.24 46.51 -1.35
CA ARG A 91 -8.42 46.97 -2.09
C ARG A 91 -8.05 47.67 -3.42
N VAL A 92 -8.46 47.12 -4.56
CA VAL A 92 -8.70 47.87 -5.80
C VAL A 92 -9.99 47.37 -6.44
N GLU A 93 -11.04 48.19 -6.39
CA GLU A 93 -12.14 48.04 -7.34
C GLU A 93 -11.65 48.50 -8.71
N SER A 94 -11.63 47.60 -9.70
CA SER A 94 -11.47 48.02 -11.10
C SER A 94 -12.28 47.11 -12.02
N ARG A 95 -13.26 47.73 -12.67
CA ARG A 95 -14.00 47.17 -13.80
C ARG A 95 -12.99 46.72 -14.87
N LEU A 96 -13.25 45.60 -15.55
CA LEU A 96 -13.35 45.60 -17.01
C LEU A 96 -13.98 44.30 -17.57
N ARG A 97 -15.04 44.50 -18.35
CA ARG A 97 -15.51 43.73 -19.52
C ARG A 97 -15.46 42.19 -19.48
N HIS A 98 -16.66 41.63 -19.37
CA HIS A 98 -17.04 40.32 -19.87
C HIS A 98 -17.05 40.32 -21.41
N GLU A 99 -16.11 39.62 -22.06
CA GLU A 99 -16.22 39.20 -23.46
C GLU A 99 -15.85 37.71 -23.58
N ARG A 100 -16.64 36.98 -24.38
CA ARG A 100 -16.54 35.53 -24.57
C ARG A 100 -15.53 35.18 -25.66
N PRO A 101 -14.95 33.98 -25.63
CA PRO A 101 -14.63 33.23 -26.84
C PRO A 101 -15.65 32.11 -27.03
N ASP A 102 -16.50 32.25 -28.04
CA ASP A 102 -17.23 31.10 -28.60
C ASP A 102 -16.22 30.16 -29.28
N GLN A 103 -16.34 28.85 -29.07
CA GLN A 103 -15.47 27.83 -29.66
C GLN A 103 -16.25 27.07 -30.75
N PRO A 104 -15.98 27.32 -32.05
CA PRO A 104 -16.61 26.57 -33.14
C PRO A 104 -15.79 25.33 -33.52
N ASP A 105 -16.49 24.23 -33.80
CA ASP A 105 -15.93 22.94 -34.23
C ASP A 105 -15.07 23.04 -35.49
N ARG A 106 -13.96 22.29 -35.53
CA ARG A 106 -13.22 21.94 -36.74
C ARG A 106 -12.57 20.54 -36.68
N GLU A 107 -13.34 19.55 -37.07
CA GLU A 107 -12.86 18.40 -37.88
C GLU A 107 -12.62 18.84 -39.35
N PRO A 108 -12.09 17.99 -40.26
CA PRO A 108 -11.17 16.84 -40.17
C PRO A 108 -9.97 17.11 -41.13
N PRO A 109 -9.38 16.18 -41.92
CA PRO A 109 -9.14 14.72 -41.86
C PRO A 109 -7.60 14.42 -41.79
N THR A 110 -6.98 13.26 -42.09
CA THR A 110 -7.38 11.96 -42.70
C THR A 110 -6.42 10.86 -42.21
N SER A 111 -6.82 9.58 -42.26
CA SER A 111 -5.90 8.42 -42.13
C SER A 111 -5.20 8.09 -43.46
N PRO A 112 -3.94 7.60 -43.45
CA PRO A 112 -3.35 6.89 -44.58
C PRO A 112 -3.69 5.39 -44.54
N GLU A 113 -4.17 4.84 -45.66
CA GLU A 113 -4.34 3.41 -45.89
C GLU A 113 -2.99 2.67 -45.98
N PRO A 114 -2.86 1.44 -45.43
CA PRO A 114 -1.73 0.56 -45.72
C PRO A 114 -1.93 -0.17 -47.06
N GLN A 115 -0.94 -0.08 -47.96
CA GLN A 115 -0.99 -0.78 -49.26
C GLN A 115 -0.81 -2.30 -49.09
N PRO A 116 -1.56 -3.14 -49.84
CA PRO A 116 -1.39 -4.58 -49.82
C PRO A 116 -0.15 -5.05 -50.61
N PHE A 117 0.47 -6.09 -50.06
CA PHE A 117 1.59 -6.86 -50.61
C PHE A 117 1.29 -7.38 -52.04
N ARG A 118 2.30 -7.45 -52.92
CA ARG A 118 2.18 -8.17 -54.21
C ARG A 118 3.40 -9.05 -54.49
N GLU A 119 3.12 -10.35 -54.62
CA GLU A 119 4.05 -11.36 -55.15
C GLU A 119 4.54 -11.05 -56.57
N LYS A 120 5.85 -11.19 -56.78
CA LYS A 120 6.43 -12.05 -57.83
C LYS A 120 7.93 -12.26 -57.64
#